data_AF-A0A0B5QRY1-F1
#
_entry.id   AF-A0A0B5QRY1-F1
#
_cell.length_a   1.000
_cell.length_b   1.000
_cell.length_c   1.000
_cell.angle_alpha   90.00
_cell.angle_beta   90.00
_cell.angle_gamma   90.00
#
_symmetry.space_group_name_H-M   'P 1'
#
loop_
_entity.id
_entity.type
_entity.pdbx_description
1 polymer ?
#
loop_
_entity_poly.entity_id
_entity_poly.type
_entity_poly.pdbx_seq_one_letter_code
_entity_poly.pdbx_strand_id
1 'polypeptide(L)'
;MSVTLTLIPLVLVIRAAIGSKNLNDWIESSQIKIPTNIKDENELIVLIKKAGYDVMKEGKLLKTHFNGGSDFFFLEKVNGALTATFSKNDSVEAIKKFINDVEGVAQSKIFDYNIENLAKKDEENSQERSFPTNFVDEKLLIKTLRDYGINTQFHGNGTIQCNVENTTLIFYKENSNNYEVKIIGNSQIRGVYEQLNAIDEEYKRNVQSYTYNKVVEKLKQTNMDIQSEEVMEDDSLMLTININ
;
A
#
# COMPACT_ATOMS: atom_id res chain seq x y z
N MET A 1 -44.86 11.10 10.17
CA MET A 1 -43.91 10.75 11.24
C MET A 1 -42.63 10.31 10.56
N SER A 2 -41.59 11.13 10.67
CA SER A 2 -40.30 10.88 10.03
C SER A 2 -39.54 9.84 10.85
N VAL A 3 -39.41 8.63 10.31
CA VAL A 3 -38.50 7.65 10.86
C VAL A 3 -37.12 8.07 10.39
N THR A 4 -36.37 8.75 11.26
CA THR A 4 -34.93 8.90 11.11
C THR A 4 -34.33 7.51 11.06
N LEU A 5 -34.04 7.02 9.85
CA LEU A 5 -33.05 5.97 9.68
C LEU A 5 -31.72 6.59 10.09
N THR A 6 -31.30 6.21 11.29
CA THR A 6 -29.93 6.33 11.78
C THR A 6 -28.95 6.09 10.65
N LEU A 7 -28.06 7.06 10.43
CA LEU A 7 -26.79 6.86 9.75
C LEU A 7 -26.18 5.56 10.28
N ILE A 8 -26.29 4.48 9.51
CA ILE A 8 -25.35 3.38 9.66
C ILE A 8 -24.04 4.01 9.18
N PRO A 9 -23.01 4.14 10.01
CA PRO A 9 -21.74 4.68 9.55
C PRO A 9 -21.33 3.80 8.38
N LEU A 10 -21.23 4.40 7.18
CA LEU A 10 -20.44 3.83 6.11
C LEU A 10 -19.14 3.41 6.78
N VAL A 11 -18.92 2.12 6.81
CA VAL A 11 -17.77 1.47 7.42
C VAL A 11 -16.55 2.05 6.70
N LEU A 12 -16.05 3.13 7.30
CA LEU A 12 -14.90 3.98 7.00
C LEU A 12 -13.60 3.19 7.18
N VAL A 13 -13.56 1.98 6.63
CA VAL A 13 -12.60 0.95 7.06
C VAL A 13 -11.48 0.75 6.05
N ILE A 14 -11.18 1.82 5.30
CA ILE A 14 -9.84 2.03 4.74
C ILE A 14 -9.09 3.16 5.47
N ARG A 15 -9.76 3.90 6.37
CA ARG A 15 -9.06 4.78 7.33
C ARG A 15 -8.89 4.18 8.73
N ALA A 16 -9.44 3.00 9.04
CA ALA A 16 -9.48 2.50 10.42
C ALA A 16 -9.27 0.98 10.71
N ALA A 17 -9.15 0.04 9.74
CA ALA A 17 -8.89 -1.38 10.08
C ALA A 17 -7.62 -2.03 9.53
N ILE A 18 -6.67 -1.25 9.05
CA ILE A 18 -5.32 -1.54 9.50
C ILE A 18 -5.24 -0.84 10.85
N GLY A 19 -4.66 -1.45 11.88
CA GLY A 19 -4.25 -0.70 13.07
C GLY A 19 -3.22 0.36 12.62
N SER A 20 -3.69 1.49 12.09
CA SER A 20 -2.91 2.41 11.27
C SER A 20 -1.72 2.92 12.05
N LYS A 21 -1.89 3.11 13.36
CA LYS A 21 -0.79 3.37 14.27
C LYS A 21 0.23 2.24 14.31
N ASN A 22 -0.16 0.99 14.57
CA ASN A 22 0.79 -0.12 14.68
C ASN A 22 1.48 -0.46 13.35
N LEU A 23 0.76 -0.39 12.21
CA LEU A 23 1.37 -0.59 10.90
C LEU A 23 2.28 0.59 10.56
N ASN A 24 1.85 1.83 10.76
CA ASN A 24 2.69 3.00 10.49
C ASN A 24 3.91 3.03 11.41
N ASP A 25 3.76 2.72 12.70
CA ASP A 25 4.85 2.60 13.66
C ASP A 25 5.83 1.50 13.22
N TRP A 26 5.32 0.38 12.66
CA TRP A 26 6.17 -0.67 12.08
C TRP A 26 6.87 -0.22 10.79
N ILE A 27 6.16 0.43 9.87
CA ILE A 27 6.72 1.02 8.65
C ILE A 27 7.84 2.01 9.01
N GLU A 28 7.57 2.96 9.90
CA GLU A 28 8.51 3.98 10.34
C GLU A 28 9.72 3.37 11.06
N SER A 29 9.51 2.37 11.92
CA SER A 29 10.60 1.68 12.63
C SER A 29 11.40 0.72 11.75
N SER A 30 10.90 0.32 10.59
CA SER A 30 11.57 -0.55 9.62
C SER A 30 12.41 0.20 8.58
N GLN A 31 12.37 1.54 8.58
CA GLN A 31 13.01 2.38 7.57
C GLN A 31 14.30 3.04 8.05
N ILE A 32 15.15 3.33 7.09
CA ILE A 32 16.29 4.24 7.20
C ILE A 32 15.98 5.44 6.33
N LYS A 33 15.86 6.62 6.94
CA LYS A 33 15.60 7.88 6.24
C LYS A 33 16.89 8.69 6.16
N ILE A 34 17.34 8.95 4.94
CA ILE A 34 18.56 9.72 4.67
C ILE A 34 18.18 11.01 3.94
N PRO A 35 18.15 12.16 4.63
CA PRO A 35 17.87 13.43 3.99
C PRO A 35 19.01 13.84 3.07
N THR A 36 18.67 14.60 2.03
CA THR A 36 19.61 15.21 1.11
C THR A 36 19.65 16.72 1.32
N ASN A 37 20.78 17.35 0.98
CA ASN A 37 20.89 18.81 0.95
C ASN A 37 20.38 19.44 -0.36
N ILE A 38 19.96 18.62 -1.32
CA ILE A 38 19.38 19.06 -2.61
C ILE A 38 17.95 19.51 -2.40
N LYS A 39 17.61 20.69 -2.95
CA LYS A 39 16.28 21.30 -2.80
C LYS A 39 15.36 21.00 -3.99
N ASP A 40 15.93 20.89 -5.19
CA ASP A 40 15.19 20.60 -6.41
C ASP A 40 15.15 19.09 -6.65
N GLU A 41 13.94 18.55 -6.74
CA GLU A 41 13.70 17.14 -7.00
C GLU A 41 14.27 16.73 -8.37
N ASN A 42 14.18 17.59 -9.38
CA ASN A 42 14.70 17.31 -10.71
C ASN A 42 16.22 17.21 -10.73
N GLU A 43 16.90 18.03 -9.92
CA GLU A 43 18.36 17.99 -9.79
C GLU A 43 18.81 16.64 -9.24
N LEU A 44 18.18 16.17 -8.16
CA LEU A 44 18.48 14.87 -7.57
C LEU A 44 18.21 13.71 -8.55
N ILE A 45 17.08 13.75 -9.27
CA ILE A 45 16.75 12.75 -10.29
C ILE A 45 17.83 12.67 -11.37
N VAL A 46 18.31 13.83 -11.85
CA VAL A 46 19.35 13.88 -12.89
C VAL A 46 20.66 13.29 -12.39
N LEU A 47 21.05 13.57 -11.15
CA LEU A 47 22.27 13.01 -10.54
C LEU A 47 22.19 11.49 -10.40
N ILE A 48 21.05 10.97 -9.90
CA ILE A 48 20.81 9.53 -9.75
C ILE A 48 20.89 8.82 -11.11
N LYS A 49 20.25 9.38 -12.14
CA LYS A 49 20.31 8.83 -13.50
C LYS A 49 21.72 8.86 -14.09
N LYS A 50 22.48 9.92 -13.87
CA LYS A 50 23.88 10.02 -14.31
C LYS A 50 24.80 9.03 -13.60
N ALA A 51 24.48 8.67 -12.36
CA ALA A 51 25.18 7.62 -11.62
C ALA A 51 24.83 6.19 -12.09
N GLY A 52 23.94 6.05 -13.08
CA GLY A 52 23.59 4.77 -13.70
C GLY A 52 22.38 4.07 -13.07
N TYR A 53 21.61 4.76 -12.23
CA TYR A 53 20.41 4.24 -11.60
C TYR A 53 19.14 4.70 -12.32
N ASP A 54 18.05 3.98 -12.14
CA ASP A 54 16.74 4.37 -12.66
C ASP A 54 16.01 5.30 -11.69
N VAL A 55 15.00 6.02 -12.20
CA VAL A 55 14.02 6.69 -11.34
C VAL A 55 12.67 6.55 -12.01
N MET A 56 11.78 5.82 -11.34
CA MET A 56 10.41 5.54 -11.79
C MET A 56 9.42 6.33 -10.92
N LYS A 57 8.33 6.80 -11.52
CA LYS A 57 7.25 7.46 -10.77
C LYS A 57 6.17 6.43 -10.45
N GLU A 58 5.92 6.20 -9.16
CA GLU A 58 4.84 5.36 -8.65
C GLU A 58 3.90 6.26 -7.83
N GLY A 59 2.78 6.67 -8.45
CA GLY A 59 1.84 7.62 -7.84
C GLY A 59 2.49 8.97 -7.50
N LYS A 60 2.61 9.28 -6.20
CA LYS A 60 3.27 10.50 -5.69
C LYS A 60 4.73 10.27 -5.29
N LEU A 61 5.20 9.02 -5.29
CA LEU A 61 6.55 8.67 -4.92
C LEU A 61 7.43 8.48 -6.15
N LEU A 62 8.73 8.65 -5.93
CA LEU A 62 9.76 8.31 -6.90
C LEU A 62 10.50 7.09 -6.36
N LYS A 63 10.60 6.03 -7.16
CA LYS A 63 11.25 4.76 -6.83
C LYS A 63 12.55 4.63 -7.61
N THR A 64 13.59 4.19 -6.94
CA THR A 64 14.92 3.93 -7.53
C THR A 64 15.37 2.54 -7.14
N HIS A 65 15.77 1.72 -8.11
CA HIS A 65 16.34 0.41 -7.85
C HIS A 65 17.85 0.51 -7.65
N PHE A 66 18.40 -0.34 -6.78
CA PHE A 66 19.82 -0.44 -6.52
C PHE A 66 20.21 -1.91 -6.28
N ASN A 67 21.48 -2.16 -5.93
CA ASN A 67 22.00 -3.51 -5.69
C ASN A 67 21.77 -4.49 -6.87
N GLY A 68 21.97 -4.03 -8.11
CA GLY A 68 21.73 -4.86 -9.29
C GLY A 68 20.24 -5.06 -9.65
N GLY A 69 19.34 -4.28 -9.02
CA GLY A 69 17.90 -4.27 -9.31
C GLY A 69 17.07 -5.11 -8.34
N SER A 70 17.68 -5.79 -7.38
CA SER A 70 16.96 -6.62 -6.39
C SER A 70 16.30 -5.80 -5.29
N ASP A 71 16.86 -4.63 -4.98
CA ASP A 71 16.41 -3.74 -3.92
C ASP A 71 16.00 -2.39 -4.51
N PHE A 72 15.17 -1.65 -3.80
CA PHE A 72 14.78 -0.30 -4.19
C PHE A 72 14.59 0.58 -2.96
N PHE A 73 14.53 1.88 -3.18
CA PHE A 73 14.16 2.85 -2.15
C PHE A 73 13.26 3.92 -2.76
N PHE A 74 12.58 4.67 -1.91
CA PHE A 74 11.75 5.79 -2.33
C PHE A 74 12.40 7.13 -2.04
N LEU A 75 12.20 8.08 -2.94
CA LEU A 75 12.50 9.49 -2.77
C LEU A 75 11.19 10.25 -2.51
N GLU A 76 11.20 11.05 -1.45
CA GLU A 76 10.04 11.80 -1.00
C GLU A 76 10.46 13.06 -0.24
N LYS A 77 9.52 14.00 -0.08
CA LYS A 77 9.72 15.18 0.78
C LYS A 77 9.25 14.88 2.20
N VAL A 78 10.19 14.77 3.14
CA VAL A 78 9.92 14.62 4.57
C VAL A 78 10.35 15.91 5.27
N ASN A 79 9.42 16.57 5.98
CA ASN A 79 9.68 17.83 6.69
C ASN A 79 10.35 18.92 5.81
N GLY A 80 10.02 18.96 4.52
CA GLY A 80 10.57 19.92 3.56
C GLY A 80 11.92 19.55 2.94
N ALA A 81 12.54 18.43 3.35
CA ALA A 81 13.78 17.92 2.78
C ALA A 81 13.52 16.71 1.86
N LEU A 82 14.17 16.67 0.70
CA LEU A 82 14.18 15.47 -0.14
C LEU A 82 14.96 14.37 0.57
N THR A 83 14.32 13.23 0.78
CA THR A 83 14.79 12.15 1.64
C THR A 83 14.73 10.83 0.89
N ALA A 84 15.83 10.08 0.92
CA ALA A 84 15.91 8.71 0.45
C ALA A 84 15.54 7.77 1.60
N THR A 85 14.48 6.99 1.41
CA THR A 85 13.90 6.10 2.41
C THR A 85 14.17 4.65 2.02
N PHE A 86 15.19 4.08 2.65
CA PHE A 86 15.64 2.69 2.50
C PHE A 86 14.98 1.81 3.57
N SER A 87 15.11 0.50 3.42
CA SER A 87 14.79 -0.46 4.47
C SER A 87 15.98 -0.70 5.39
N LYS A 88 15.70 -0.93 6.67
CA LYS A 88 16.73 -1.38 7.63
C LYS A 88 17.34 -2.74 7.27
N ASN A 89 16.65 -3.53 6.45
CA ASN A 89 17.13 -4.83 6.02
C ASN A 89 18.04 -4.77 4.78
N ASP A 90 18.06 -3.64 4.07
CA ASP A 90 18.92 -3.43 2.92
C ASP A 90 20.41 -3.57 3.31
N SER A 91 21.24 -3.98 2.36
CA SER A 91 22.69 -4.06 2.59
C SER A 91 23.27 -2.66 2.80
N VAL A 92 23.93 -2.48 3.94
CA VAL A 92 24.65 -1.23 4.26
C VAL A 92 25.72 -0.95 3.21
N GLU A 93 26.37 -1.98 2.69
CA GLU A 93 27.36 -1.89 1.60
C GLU A 93 26.72 -1.41 0.30
N ALA A 94 25.54 -1.93 -0.04
CA ALA A 94 24.80 -1.51 -1.23
C ALA A 94 24.31 -0.05 -1.13
N ILE A 95 23.80 0.37 0.05
CA ILE A 95 23.42 1.76 0.31
C ILE A 95 24.64 2.67 0.18
N LYS A 96 25.78 2.31 0.80
CA LYS A 96 27.03 3.08 0.71
C LYS A 96 27.51 3.22 -0.73
N LYS A 97 27.46 2.13 -1.49
CA LYS A 97 27.83 2.13 -2.91
C LYS A 97 26.95 3.11 -3.69
N PHE A 98 25.64 3.04 -3.52
CA PHE A 98 24.70 3.97 -4.16
C PHE A 98 25.03 5.43 -3.83
N ILE A 99 25.21 5.76 -2.54
CA ILE A 99 25.53 7.12 -2.11
C ILE A 99 26.84 7.60 -2.75
N ASN A 100 27.90 6.79 -2.70
CA ASN A 100 29.20 7.13 -3.27
C ASN A 100 29.13 7.36 -4.79
N ASP A 101 28.35 6.55 -5.51
CA ASP A 101 28.19 6.67 -6.95
C ASP A 101 27.49 8.00 -7.32
N VAL A 102 26.44 8.37 -6.58
CA VAL A 102 25.72 9.64 -6.80
C VAL A 102 26.56 10.86 -6.39
N GLU A 103 27.21 10.81 -5.23
CA GLU A 103 28.10 11.90 -4.77
C GLU A 103 29.35 12.04 -5.65
N GLY A 104 29.85 10.94 -6.22
CA GLY A 104 30.93 10.95 -7.19
C GLY A 104 30.56 11.67 -8.48
N VAL A 105 29.32 11.52 -8.97
CA VAL A 105 28.82 12.31 -10.10
C VAL A 105 28.61 13.78 -9.72
N ALA A 106 28.11 14.04 -8.52
CA ALA A 106 27.85 15.39 -8.04
C ALA A 106 29.11 16.17 -7.64
N GLN A 107 30.24 15.47 -7.45
CA GLN A 107 31.50 16.04 -6.94
C GLN A 107 31.30 16.77 -5.59
N SER A 108 30.33 16.33 -4.79
CA SER A 108 29.97 16.97 -3.53
C SER A 108 29.21 15.99 -2.63
N LYS A 109 29.24 16.25 -1.33
CA LYS A 109 28.43 15.49 -0.36
C LYS A 109 26.98 15.95 -0.44
N ILE A 110 26.07 15.01 -0.72
CA ILE A 110 24.63 15.24 -0.89
C ILE A 110 23.83 14.63 0.25
N PHE A 111 24.18 13.41 0.66
CA PHE A 111 23.40 12.63 1.60
C PHE A 111 23.92 12.88 3.02
N ASP A 112 23.01 13.25 3.92
CA ASP A 112 23.34 13.40 5.33
C ASP A 112 23.07 12.08 6.06
N TYR A 113 24.09 11.23 6.08
CA TYR A 113 24.04 9.93 6.74
C TYR A 113 25.21 9.76 7.71
N ASN A 114 24.94 9.06 8.82
CA ASN A 114 25.95 8.53 9.72
C ASN A 114 26.01 7.01 9.57
N ILE A 115 27.18 6.49 9.23
CA ILE A 115 27.43 5.05 9.02
C ILE A 115 27.05 4.22 10.26
N GLU A 116 27.27 4.74 11.47
CA GLU A 116 26.95 4.05 12.71
C GLU A 116 25.45 3.85 12.90
N ASN A 117 24.63 4.74 12.32
CA ASN A 117 23.17 4.62 12.36
C ASN A 117 22.63 3.63 11.31
N LEU A 118 23.38 3.39 10.22
CA LEU A 118 23.02 2.39 9.21
C LEU A 118 23.30 0.95 9.68
N ALA A 119 24.32 0.78 10.54
CA ALA A 119 24.77 -0.53 11.01
C ALA A 119 23.94 -1.10 12.18
N LYS A 120 23.05 -0.29 12.79
CA LYS A 120 22.13 -0.76 13.85
C LYS A 120 20.99 -1.57 13.24
N LYS A 121 21.28 -2.84 12.94
CA LYS A 121 20.25 -3.86 12.75
C LYS A 121 19.75 -4.25 14.13
N ASP A 122 18.59 -3.75 14.52
CA ASP A 122 17.85 -4.33 15.64
C ASP A 122 17.57 -5.80 15.27
N GLU A 123 18.03 -6.77 16.07
CA GLU A 123 17.84 -8.21 15.85
C GLU A 123 16.34 -8.63 15.82
N GLU A 124 15.41 -7.70 16.08
CA GLU A 124 13.98 -7.98 16.21
C GLU A 124 13.16 -7.94 14.90
N ASN A 125 13.70 -7.53 13.74
CA ASN A 125 12.85 -7.11 12.62
C ASN A 125 12.67 -8.10 11.45
N SER A 126 12.92 -9.40 11.65
CA SER A 126 12.46 -10.47 10.77
C SER A 126 11.07 -10.99 11.16
N GLN A 127 10.27 -10.18 11.85
CA GLN A 127 8.98 -10.61 12.39
C GLN A 127 7.90 -10.57 11.30
N GLU A 128 7.42 -11.75 10.93
CA GLU A 128 6.10 -11.91 10.33
C GLU A 128 5.10 -11.13 11.20
N ARG A 129 4.37 -10.20 10.58
CA ARG A 129 3.35 -9.42 11.29
C ARG A 129 2.02 -9.58 10.60
N SER A 130 0.98 -9.75 11.41
CA SER A 130 -0.39 -9.86 10.94
C SER A 130 -1.15 -8.57 11.25
N PHE A 131 -1.92 -8.12 10.27
CA PHE A 131 -2.74 -6.92 10.36
C PHE A 131 -4.18 -7.26 9.96
N PRO A 132 -5.18 -6.75 10.69
CA PRO A 132 -6.57 -6.89 10.26
C PRO A 132 -6.79 -6.20 8.90
N THR A 133 -7.83 -6.64 8.19
CA THR A 133 -8.31 -6.00 6.96
C THR A 133 -9.82 -5.79 7.01
N ASN A 134 -10.37 -5.11 6.00
CA ASN A 134 -11.81 -5.01 5.77
C ASN A 134 -12.35 -6.10 4.82
N PHE A 135 -11.49 -6.99 4.33
CA PHE A 135 -11.89 -8.00 3.35
C PHE A 135 -12.71 -9.07 4.05
N VAL A 136 -13.93 -9.32 3.57
CA VAL A 136 -14.86 -10.29 4.18
C VAL A 136 -15.15 -11.43 3.23
N ASP A 137 -15.54 -11.09 1.99
CA ASP A 137 -15.92 -12.07 0.99
C ASP A 137 -14.70 -12.58 0.22
N GLU A 138 -14.48 -13.90 0.26
CA GLU A 138 -13.38 -14.61 -0.39
C GLU A 138 -13.39 -14.39 -1.91
N LYS A 139 -14.55 -14.52 -2.55
CA LYS A 139 -14.66 -14.44 -4.02
C LYS A 139 -14.37 -13.02 -4.51
N LEU A 140 -14.84 -12.01 -3.80
CA LEU A 140 -14.52 -10.62 -4.09
C LEU A 140 -13.04 -10.31 -3.85
N LEU A 141 -12.42 -10.87 -2.81
CA LEU A 141 -11.00 -10.65 -2.55
C LEU A 141 -10.15 -11.28 -3.67
N ILE A 142 -10.49 -12.50 -4.08
CA ILE A 142 -9.84 -13.18 -5.21
C ILE A 142 -10.01 -12.39 -6.50
N LYS A 143 -11.23 -11.93 -6.79
CA LYS A 143 -11.51 -11.09 -7.95
C LYS A 143 -10.65 -9.83 -7.92
N THR A 144 -10.60 -9.15 -6.78
CA THR A 144 -9.84 -7.90 -6.59
C THR A 144 -8.35 -8.12 -6.84
N LEU A 145 -7.75 -9.14 -6.21
CA LEU A 145 -6.33 -9.46 -6.40
C LEU A 145 -6.02 -9.76 -7.88
N ARG A 146 -6.91 -10.49 -8.56
CA ARG A 146 -6.77 -10.78 -9.99
C ARG A 146 -6.90 -9.54 -10.87
N ASP A 147 -7.90 -8.70 -10.62
CA ASP A 147 -8.14 -7.47 -11.37
C ASP A 147 -6.97 -6.49 -11.22
N TYR A 148 -6.32 -6.50 -10.06
CA TYR A 148 -5.10 -5.76 -9.79
C TYR A 148 -3.84 -6.40 -10.43
N GLY A 149 -3.96 -7.58 -11.04
CA GLY A 149 -2.87 -8.27 -11.73
C GLY A 149 -1.97 -9.13 -10.83
N ILE A 150 -2.39 -9.41 -9.59
CA ILE A 150 -1.65 -10.25 -8.66
C ILE A 150 -2.05 -11.72 -8.82
N ASN A 151 -1.05 -12.58 -9.03
CA ASN A 151 -1.25 -14.02 -9.05
C ASN A 151 -1.40 -14.57 -7.62
N THR A 152 -2.47 -15.33 -7.40
CA THR A 152 -2.82 -15.90 -6.08
C THR A 152 -2.73 -17.42 -6.08
N GLN A 153 -2.17 -17.98 -5.02
CA GLN A 153 -2.21 -19.41 -4.69
C GLN A 153 -3.24 -19.66 -3.59
N PHE A 154 -4.02 -20.73 -3.76
CA PHE A 154 -5.07 -21.12 -2.83
C PHE A 154 -4.69 -22.34 -2.04
N HIS A 155 -4.85 -22.24 -0.73
CA HIS A 155 -4.72 -23.39 0.16
C HIS A 155 -6.12 -23.81 0.62
N GLY A 156 -6.36 -25.13 0.72
CA GLY A 156 -7.70 -25.70 0.95
C GLY A 156 -8.38 -25.33 2.28
N ASN A 157 -7.73 -24.53 3.12
CA ASN A 157 -8.24 -23.99 4.38
C ASN A 157 -8.81 -22.56 4.24
N GLY A 158 -9.02 -22.04 3.03
CA GLY A 158 -9.49 -20.67 2.79
C GLY A 158 -8.39 -19.62 2.93
N THR A 159 -7.12 -20.03 2.97
CA THR A 159 -5.97 -19.13 2.95
C THR A 159 -5.61 -18.77 1.51
N ILE A 160 -5.38 -17.48 1.28
CA ILE A 160 -4.98 -16.93 -0.01
C ILE A 160 -3.57 -16.39 0.14
N GLN A 161 -2.64 -16.92 -0.64
CA GLN A 161 -1.26 -16.45 -0.65
C GLN A 161 -0.97 -15.74 -1.98
N CYS A 162 -0.28 -14.62 -1.92
CA CYS A 162 0.24 -13.97 -3.11
C CYS A 162 1.60 -13.33 -2.85
N ASN A 163 2.32 -13.05 -3.92
CA ASN A 163 3.59 -12.34 -3.85
C ASN A 163 3.42 -10.96 -4.47
N VAL A 164 3.86 -9.95 -3.74
CA VAL A 164 3.99 -8.58 -4.22
C VAL A 164 5.46 -8.23 -4.10
N GLU A 165 6.13 -8.13 -5.26
CA GLU A 165 7.58 -7.97 -5.35
C GLU A 165 8.32 -9.06 -4.54
N ASN A 166 9.16 -8.67 -3.58
CA ASN A 166 9.92 -9.59 -2.72
C ASN A 166 9.19 -9.92 -1.39
N THR A 167 7.89 -9.61 -1.31
CA THR A 167 7.09 -9.83 -0.11
C THR A 167 5.97 -10.83 -0.37
N THR A 168 5.85 -11.82 0.51
CA THR A 168 4.73 -12.75 0.53
C THR A 168 3.63 -12.19 1.42
N LEU A 169 2.43 -12.09 0.87
CA LEU A 169 1.21 -11.75 1.59
C LEU A 169 0.38 -13.02 1.77
N ILE A 170 -0.07 -13.27 3.00
CA ILE A 170 -0.93 -14.40 3.33
C ILE A 170 -2.20 -13.85 3.98
N PHE A 171 -3.31 -13.98 3.27
CA PHE A 171 -4.64 -13.65 3.77
C PHE A 171 -5.28 -14.88 4.39
N TYR A 172 -5.68 -14.80 5.65
CA TYR A 172 -6.34 -15.88 6.37
C TYR A 172 -7.42 -15.33 7.31
N LYS A 173 -8.36 -16.19 7.71
CA LYS A 173 -9.31 -15.90 8.78
C LYS A 173 -8.94 -16.74 9.98
N GLU A 174 -8.61 -16.11 11.09
CA GLU A 174 -8.38 -16.85 12.34
C GLU A 174 -9.68 -16.95 13.14
N ASN A 175 -10.11 -15.84 13.76
CA ASN A 175 -11.29 -15.79 14.62
C ASN A 175 -12.29 -14.67 14.24
N SER A 176 -12.02 -13.96 13.14
CA SER A 176 -12.82 -12.83 12.66
C SER A 176 -13.58 -13.21 11.39
N ASN A 177 -14.68 -12.50 11.14
CA ASN A 177 -15.35 -12.58 9.83
C ASN A 177 -14.49 -11.96 8.71
N ASN A 178 -13.58 -11.05 9.08
CA ASN A 178 -12.66 -10.39 8.15
C ASN A 178 -11.37 -11.20 8.02
N TYR A 179 -10.74 -11.12 6.85
CA TYR A 179 -9.38 -11.59 6.65
C TYR A 179 -8.38 -10.73 7.44
N GLU A 180 -7.33 -11.37 7.92
CA GLU A 180 -6.08 -10.74 8.31
C GLU A 180 -5.06 -10.95 7.20
N VAL A 181 -4.14 -10.00 7.05
CA VAL A 181 -2.98 -10.14 6.17
C VAL A 181 -1.73 -10.32 7.02
N LYS A 182 -1.10 -11.48 6.88
CA LYS A 182 0.27 -11.70 7.34
C LYS A 182 1.23 -11.27 6.25
N ILE A 183 2.20 -10.45 6.63
CA ILE A 183 3.25 -9.96 5.75
C ILE A 183 4.54 -10.69 6.11
N ILE A 184 5.08 -11.45 5.16
CA ILE A 184 6.32 -12.22 5.29
C ILE A 184 7.31 -11.70 4.24
N GLY A 185 8.47 -11.25 4.70
CA GLY A 185 9.49 -10.65 3.84
C GLY A 185 10.04 -9.39 4.48
N ASN A 186 11.31 -9.08 4.19
CA ASN A 186 12.06 -8.12 4.99
C ASN A 186 12.38 -6.81 4.24
N SER A 187 12.22 -6.72 2.93
CA SER A 187 12.90 -5.63 2.22
C SER A 187 12.07 -4.35 2.11
N GLN A 188 10.77 -4.32 1.82
CA GLN A 188 10.18 -3.04 1.36
C GLN A 188 8.73 -2.80 1.83
N ILE A 189 8.52 -2.77 3.15
CA ILE A 189 7.17 -2.68 3.74
C ILE A 189 6.36 -1.46 3.28
N ARG A 190 7.02 -0.37 2.90
CA ARG A 190 6.33 0.81 2.36
C ARG A 190 5.70 0.54 1.01
N GLY A 191 6.43 -0.09 0.09
CA GLY A 191 5.89 -0.48 -1.21
C GLY A 191 4.70 -1.43 -1.00
N VAL A 192 4.86 -2.41 -0.12
CA VAL A 192 3.78 -3.33 0.27
C VAL A 192 2.55 -2.59 0.81
N TYR A 193 2.74 -1.56 1.64
CA TYR A 193 1.64 -0.75 2.16
C TYR A 193 0.88 0.00 1.06
N GLU A 194 1.60 0.61 0.10
CA GLU A 194 0.94 1.29 -1.02
C GLU A 194 0.16 0.32 -1.90
N GLN A 195 0.71 -0.87 -2.13
CA GLN A 195 0.03 -1.94 -2.86
C GLN A 195 -1.20 -2.44 -2.10
N LEU A 196 -1.10 -2.62 -0.77
CA LEU A 196 -2.23 -2.99 0.08
C LEU A 196 -3.34 -1.93 0.03
N ASN A 197 -3.01 -0.65 0.12
CA ASN A 197 -4.00 0.43 -0.02
C ASN A 197 -4.67 0.43 -1.40
N ALA A 198 -3.91 0.17 -2.46
CA ALA A 198 -4.47 0.11 -3.81
C ALA A 198 -5.43 -1.08 -3.99
N ILE A 199 -5.06 -2.26 -3.46
CA ILE A 199 -5.93 -3.46 -3.40
C ILE A 199 -7.19 -3.14 -2.60
N ASP A 200 -7.05 -2.42 -1.50
CA ASP A 200 -8.15 -2.08 -0.60
C ASP A 200 -9.18 -1.15 -1.28
N GLU A 201 -8.71 -0.10 -1.95
CA GLU A 201 -9.58 0.77 -2.75
C GLU A 201 -10.25 0.03 -3.92
N GLU A 202 -9.56 -0.91 -4.56
CA GLU A 202 -10.17 -1.76 -5.60
C GLU A 202 -11.22 -2.72 -5.01
N TYR A 203 -10.97 -3.27 -3.82
CA TYR A 203 -11.93 -4.13 -3.13
C TYR A 203 -13.23 -3.40 -2.84
N LYS A 204 -13.16 -2.16 -2.34
CA LYS A 204 -14.35 -1.31 -2.14
C LYS A 204 -15.15 -1.13 -3.43
N ARG A 205 -14.48 -0.81 -4.54
CA ARG A 205 -15.13 -0.64 -5.85
C ARG A 205 -15.85 -1.93 -6.28
N ASN A 206 -15.20 -3.07 -6.06
CA ASN A 206 -15.79 -4.38 -6.32
C ASN A 206 -16.99 -4.68 -5.42
N VAL A 207 -16.93 -4.35 -4.13
CA VAL A 207 -18.06 -4.50 -3.19
C VAL A 207 -19.23 -3.61 -3.58
N GLN A 208 -18.97 -2.33 -3.91
CA GLN A 208 -19.99 -1.38 -4.35
C GLN A 208 -20.68 -1.87 -5.63
N SER A 209 -19.90 -2.29 -6.63
CA SER A 209 -20.40 -2.82 -7.90
C SER A 209 -21.21 -4.10 -7.72
N TYR A 210 -20.73 -5.03 -6.89
CA TYR A 210 -21.45 -6.26 -6.57
C TYR A 210 -22.78 -5.98 -5.87
N THR A 211 -22.77 -5.07 -4.89
CA THR A 211 -23.96 -4.68 -4.12
C THR A 211 -24.99 -4.01 -5.03
N TYR A 212 -24.56 -3.07 -5.88
CA TYR A 212 -25.43 -2.43 -6.86
C TYR A 212 -26.13 -3.47 -7.75
N ASN A 213 -25.36 -4.35 -8.39
CA ASN A 213 -25.90 -5.37 -9.28
C ASN A 213 -26.93 -6.28 -8.57
N LYS A 214 -26.66 -6.66 -7.32
CA LYS A 214 -27.59 -7.46 -6.50
C LYS A 214 -28.88 -6.71 -6.18
N VAL A 215 -28.80 -5.41 -5.89
CA VAL A 215 -29.98 -4.56 -5.68
C VAL A 215 -30.79 -4.48 -6.97
N VAL A 216 -30.16 -4.19 -8.11
CA VAL A 216 -30.85 -4.13 -9.42
C VAL A 216 -31.51 -5.46 -9.78
N GLU A 217 -30.82 -6.58 -9.61
CA GLU A 217 -31.38 -7.92 -9.83
C GLU A 217 -32.62 -8.17 -8.98
N LYS A 218 -32.57 -7.77 -7.71
CA LYS A 218 -33.69 -7.94 -6.77
C LYS A 218 -34.86 -7.03 -7.12
N LEU A 219 -34.60 -5.78 -7.50
CA LEU A 219 -35.63 -4.82 -7.90
C LEU A 219 -36.41 -5.33 -9.11
N LYS A 220 -35.73 -5.88 -10.13
CA LYS A 220 -36.35 -6.51 -11.31
C LYS A 220 -37.29 -7.67 -10.98
N GLN A 221 -37.11 -8.31 -9.83
CA GLN A 221 -37.96 -9.42 -9.37
C GLN A 221 -39.10 -8.94 -8.46
N THR A 222 -39.20 -7.64 -8.20
CA THR A 222 -40.17 -7.01 -7.30
C THR A 222 -40.94 -5.90 -8.02
N ASN A 223 -42.02 -5.40 -7.43
CA ASN A 223 -42.78 -4.28 -7.98
C ASN A 223 -42.13 -2.92 -7.61
N MET A 224 -40.83 -2.80 -7.86
CA MET A 224 -40.04 -1.62 -7.50
C MET A 224 -39.10 -1.25 -8.64
N ASP A 225 -38.98 0.05 -8.93
CA ASP A 225 -38.16 0.58 -10.02
C ASP A 225 -37.17 1.62 -9.52
N ILE A 226 -36.03 1.73 -10.19
CA ILE A 226 -35.06 2.79 -9.90
C ILE A 226 -35.55 4.09 -10.54
N GLN A 227 -35.75 5.10 -9.71
CA GLN A 227 -36.14 6.44 -10.14
C GLN A 227 -34.93 7.29 -10.53
N SER A 228 -33.86 7.25 -9.74
CA SER A 228 -32.63 7.98 -10.02
C SER A 228 -31.40 7.32 -9.42
N GLU A 229 -30.25 7.58 -10.04
CA GLU A 229 -28.92 7.15 -9.61
C GLU A 229 -28.00 8.37 -9.59
N GLU A 230 -27.31 8.60 -8.48
CA GLU A 230 -26.41 9.74 -8.30
C GLU A 230 -25.11 9.30 -7.62
N VAL A 231 -23.98 9.74 -8.16
CA VAL A 231 -22.67 9.58 -7.51
C VAL A 231 -22.40 10.81 -6.67
N MET A 232 -22.17 10.62 -5.39
CA MET A 232 -21.93 11.67 -4.40
C MET A 232 -20.47 12.16 -4.42
N GLU A 233 -20.20 13.28 -3.76
CA GLU A 233 -18.84 13.85 -3.63
C GLU A 233 -17.82 12.93 -2.95
N ASP A 234 -18.29 11.96 -2.16
CA ASP A 234 -17.47 10.97 -1.45
C ASP A 234 -17.36 9.62 -2.21
N ASP A 235 -17.69 9.61 -3.50
CA ASP A 235 -17.75 8.43 -4.38
C ASP A 235 -18.78 7.37 -3.94
N SER A 236 -19.71 7.71 -3.03
CA SER A 236 -20.85 6.85 -2.72
C SER A 236 -21.93 6.92 -3.80
N LEU A 237 -22.71 5.85 -3.95
CA LEU A 237 -23.79 5.75 -4.92
C LEU A 237 -25.14 5.85 -4.19
N MET A 238 -25.94 6.86 -4.52
CA MET A 238 -27.31 7.02 -4.04
C MET A 238 -28.31 6.51 -5.08
N LEU A 239 -29.20 5.61 -4.66
CA LEU A 239 -30.28 5.09 -5.49
C LEU A 239 -31.62 5.54 -4.89
N THR A 240 -32.45 6.21 -5.70
CA THR A 240 -33.84 6.49 -5.34
C THR A 240 -34.73 5.43 -5.95
N ILE A 241 -35.52 4.74 -5.14
CA ILE A 241 -36.38 3.62 -5.57
C ILE A 241 -37.84 4.03 -5.41
N ASN A 242 -38.63 3.80 -6.45
CA ASN A 242 -40.08 3.93 -6.40
C ASN A 242 -40.72 2.57 -6.07
N ILE A 243 -41.73 2.59 -5.20
CA ILE A 243 -42.51 1.40 -4.83
C ILE A 243 -43.86 1.51 -5.54
N ASN A 244 -44.16 0.55 -6.40
CA ASN A 244 -45.40 0.52 -7.19
C ASN A 244 -46.49 -0.30 -6.48
#